data_AF-A0A7W0JXU8-F1
#
_entry.id   AF-A0A7W0JXU8-F1
#
_cell.length_a   1.000
_cell.length_b   1.000
_cell.length_c   1.000
_cell.angle_alpha   90.00
_cell.angle_beta   90.00
_cell.angle_gamma   90.00
#
_symmetry.space_group_name_H-M   'P 1'
#
loop_
_entity.id
_entity.type
_entity.pdbx_description
1 polymer ?
#
loop_
_entity_poly.entity_id
_entity_poly.type
_entity_poly.pdbx_seq_one_letter_code
_entity_poly.pdbx_strand_id
1 'polypeptide(L)'
;MRIDRREPADEDEQREFKEILDQFKRGIEQNIDSEDYQAHYDLGIAFKEMGLLDEAIAEFQKALRAPDGRLRTSEALGQCFFEKGQHAIAETVLRRAVETVDGGDDSKIGLLYWLGRAAEAQGKDPAAIASYERAMAVDIRFMDLGERIHRLTAGRRE
;
A
#
# COMPACT_ATOMS: atom_id res chain seq x y z
N MET A 1 -2.30 35.84 30.93
CA MET A 1 -3.18 35.63 29.76
C MET A 1 -2.27 35.50 28.54
N ARG A 2 -1.88 34.28 28.17
CA ARG A 2 -1.17 34.00 26.91
C ARG A 2 -2.21 33.46 25.96
N ILE A 3 -2.67 34.31 25.05
CA ILE A 3 -3.47 33.87 23.91
C ILE A 3 -2.45 33.25 22.98
N ASP A 4 -2.34 31.92 23.03
CA ASP A 4 -1.58 31.16 22.05
C ASP A 4 -2.40 31.19 20.76
N ARG A 5 -2.09 32.17 19.91
CA ARG A 5 -2.74 32.40 18.63
C ARG A 5 -2.09 31.45 17.63
N ARG A 6 -2.43 30.16 17.70
CA ARG A 6 -2.12 29.20 16.64
C ARG A 6 -2.86 29.62 15.36
N GLU A 7 -2.16 29.55 14.25
CA GLU A 7 -2.35 30.37 13.05
C GLU A 7 -3.60 30.00 12.22
N PRO A 8 -4.36 31.00 11.71
CA PRO A 8 -5.40 30.78 10.71
C PRO A 8 -4.84 30.48 9.29
N ALA A 9 -3.53 30.58 9.07
CA ALA A 9 -2.89 30.34 7.78
C ALA A 9 -2.91 28.86 7.37
N ASP A 10 -2.79 27.93 8.32
CA ASP A 10 -2.78 26.49 8.05
C ASP A 10 -4.14 25.97 7.52
N GLU A 11 -5.25 26.57 7.98
CA GLU A 11 -6.60 26.14 7.56
C GLU A 11 -6.95 26.66 6.16
N ASP A 12 -6.56 27.89 5.85
CA ASP A 12 -6.77 28.50 4.52
C ASP A 12 -5.89 27.81 3.45
N GLU A 13 -4.63 27.50 3.75
CA GLU A 13 -3.73 26.76 2.84
C GLU A 13 -4.20 25.32 2.60
N GLN A 14 -4.67 24.61 3.64
CA GLN A 14 -5.26 23.28 3.49
C GLN A 14 -6.52 23.30 2.64
N ARG A 15 -7.34 24.34 2.79
CA ARG A 15 -8.54 24.54 1.99
C ARG A 15 -8.21 24.80 0.52
N GLU A 16 -7.27 25.70 0.24
CA GLU A 16 -6.82 26.00 -1.12
C GLU A 16 -6.20 24.76 -1.78
N PHE A 17 -5.36 24.02 -1.06
CA PHE A 17 -4.80 22.76 -1.55
C PHE A 17 -5.89 21.75 -1.91
N LYS A 18 -6.90 21.60 -1.04
CA LYS A 18 -8.04 20.72 -1.29
C LYS A 18 -8.85 21.17 -2.51
N GLU A 19 -9.10 22.47 -2.66
CA GLU A 19 -9.83 23.00 -3.81
C GLU A 19 -9.08 22.76 -5.13
N ILE A 20 -7.76 22.94 -5.15
CA ILE A 20 -6.90 22.63 -6.31
C ILE A 20 -6.94 21.13 -6.62
N LEU A 21 -6.81 20.29 -5.59
CA LEU A 21 -6.86 18.84 -5.75
C LEU A 21 -8.22 18.37 -6.30
N ASP A 22 -9.32 18.95 -5.82
CA ASP A 22 -10.67 18.64 -6.31
C ASP A 22 -10.85 19.09 -7.77
N GLN A 23 -10.30 20.25 -8.17
CA GLN A 23 -10.32 20.69 -9.56
C GLN A 23 -9.50 19.76 -10.46
N PHE A 24 -8.31 19.35 -10.00
CA PHE A 24 -7.46 18.40 -10.71
C PHE A 24 -8.17 17.06 -10.90
N LYS A 25 -8.79 16.51 -9.85
CA LYS A 25 -9.57 15.26 -9.91
C LYS A 25 -10.72 15.34 -10.91
N ARG A 26 -11.48 16.45 -10.93
CA ARG A 26 -12.57 16.62 -11.91
C ARG A 26 -12.04 16.66 -13.35
N GLY A 27 -10.90 17.32 -13.57
CA GLY A 27 -10.26 17.36 -14.89
C GLY A 27 -9.84 15.95 -15.36
N ILE A 28 -9.35 15.14 -14.44
CA ILE A 28 -9.02 13.72 -14.71
C ILE A 28 -10.28 12.91 -15.01
N GLU A 29 -11.30 12.98 -14.17
CA GLU A 29 -12.55 12.22 -14.33
C GLU A 29 -13.28 12.51 -15.65
N GLN A 30 -13.08 13.69 -16.23
CA GLN A 30 -13.64 14.04 -17.54
C GLN A 30 -12.84 13.47 -18.72
N ASN A 31 -11.59 13.06 -18.51
CA ASN A 31 -10.66 12.66 -19.57
C ASN A 31 -10.25 11.18 -19.50
N ILE A 32 -10.42 10.53 -18.35
CA ILE A 32 -10.10 9.11 -18.16
C ILE A 32 -11.39 8.30 -18.19
N ASP A 33 -11.45 7.30 -19.05
CA ASP A 33 -12.54 6.34 -19.06
C ASP A 33 -12.54 5.56 -17.74
N SER A 34 -13.72 5.38 -17.16
CA SER A 34 -13.95 4.56 -15.98
C SER A 34 -13.46 3.10 -16.10
N GLU A 35 -13.29 2.59 -17.33
CA GLU A 35 -12.75 1.26 -17.62
C GLU A 35 -11.27 1.27 -18.03
N ASP A 36 -10.61 2.42 -18.08
CA ASP A 36 -9.16 2.51 -18.30
C ASP A 36 -8.40 2.22 -17.00
N TYR A 37 -8.36 0.93 -16.66
CA TYR A 37 -7.75 0.46 -15.42
C TYR A 37 -6.25 0.74 -15.33
N GLN A 38 -5.55 0.82 -16.47
CA GLN A 38 -4.13 1.13 -16.48
C GLN A 38 -3.91 2.61 -16.16
N ALA A 39 -4.72 3.52 -16.72
CA ALA A 39 -4.69 4.93 -16.35
C ALA A 39 -5.00 5.15 -14.86
N HIS A 40 -5.99 4.43 -14.31
CA HIS A 40 -6.27 4.44 -12.87
C HIS A 40 -5.10 3.91 -12.03
N TYR A 41 -4.37 2.88 -12.50
CA TYR A 41 -3.18 2.39 -11.81
C TYR A 41 -2.07 3.45 -11.81
N ASP A 42 -1.76 4.05 -12.96
CA ASP A 42 -0.69 5.03 -13.09
C ASP A 42 -0.99 6.30 -12.28
N LEU A 43 -2.25 6.71 -12.24
CA LEU A 43 -2.70 7.81 -11.38
C LEU A 43 -2.59 7.47 -9.89
N GLY A 44 -2.93 6.24 -9.50
CA GLY A 44 -2.75 5.75 -8.13
C GLY A 44 -1.29 5.80 -7.70
N ILE A 45 -0.35 5.45 -8.59
CA ILE A 45 1.09 5.58 -8.35
C ILE A 45 1.47 7.04 -8.14
N ALA A 46 1.02 7.94 -9.01
CA ALA A 46 1.32 9.37 -8.89
C ALA A 46 0.81 9.94 -7.56
N PHE A 47 -0.41 9.61 -7.14
CA PHE A 47 -0.94 10.04 -5.84
C PHE A 47 -0.16 9.44 -4.66
N LYS A 48 0.27 8.18 -4.76
CA LYS A 48 1.10 7.55 -3.73
C LYS A 48 2.44 8.27 -3.58
N GLU A 49 3.11 8.60 -4.68
CA GLU A 49 4.38 9.33 -4.68
C GLU A 49 4.25 10.75 -4.10
N MET A 50 3.07 11.36 -4.25
CA MET A 50 2.73 12.65 -3.62
C MET A 50 2.35 12.53 -2.13
N GLY A 51 2.29 11.32 -1.57
CA GLY A 51 1.83 11.07 -0.21
C GLY A 51 0.30 11.18 -0.02
N LEU A 52 -0.44 11.35 -1.11
CA LEU A 52 -1.91 11.43 -1.14
C LEU A 52 -2.50 10.02 -1.11
N LEU A 53 -2.34 9.35 0.03
CA LEU A 53 -2.62 7.91 0.15
C LEU A 53 -4.11 7.56 0.01
N ASP A 54 -5.03 8.46 0.39
CA ASP A 54 -6.47 8.23 0.21
C ASP A 54 -6.87 8.25 -1.27
N GLU A 55 -6.34 9.20 -2.01
CA GLU A 55 -6.50 9.31 -3.46
C GLU A 55 -5.89 8.12 -4.18
N ALA A 56 -4.68 7.71 -3.79
CA ALA A 56 -4.02 6.54 -4.33
C ALA A 56 -4.87 5.27 -4.15
N ILE A 57 -5.42 5.07 -2.94
CA ILE A 57 -6.29 3.93 -2.65
C ILE A 57 -7.54 3.96 -3.52
N ALA A 58 -8.17 5.12 -3.70
CA ALA A 58 -9.38 5.25 -4.52
C ALA A 58 -9.12 4.86 -5.98
N GLU A 59 -7.99 5.31 -6.55
CA GLU A 59 -7.62 5.00 -7.93
C GLU A 59 -7.19 3.54 -8.10
N PHE A 60 -6.42 2.99 -7.16
CA PHE A 60 -6.09 1.57 -7.19
C PHE A 60 -7.30 0.65 -7.01
N GLN A 61 -8.34 1.07 -6.27
CA GLN A 61 -9.59 0.31 -6.18
C GLN A 61 -10.32 0.23 -7.53
N LYS A 62 -10.25 1.30 -8.35
CA LYS A 62 -10.76 1.27 -9.73
C LYS A 62 -9.90 0.35 -10.59
N ALA A 63 -8.57 0.49 -10.52
CA ALA A 63 -7.62 -0.33 -11.27
C ALA A 63 -7.70 -1.83 -10.94
N LEU A 64 -8.10 -2.19 -9.70
CA LEU A 64 -8.18 -3.60 -9.26
C LEU A 64 -9.28 -4.39 -10.01
N ARG A 65 -10.19 -3.70 -10.70
CA ARG A 65 -11.23 -4.32 -11.53
C ARG A 65 -10.67 -4.92 -12.83
N ALA A 66 -9.44 -4.57 -13.21
CA ALA A 66 -8.77 -5.16 -14.36
C ALA A 66 -8.64 -6.69 -14.23
N PRO A 67 -8.88 -7.45 -15.31
CA PRO A 67 -8.56 -8.87 -15.37
C PRO A 67 -7.06 -9.12 -15.19
N ASP A 68 -6.24 -8.31 -15.86
CA ASP A 68 -4.78 -8.32 -15.83
C ASP A 68 -4.25 -7.30 -14.80
N GLY A 69 -3.14 -7.62 -14.13
CA GLY A 69 -2.52 -6.69 -13.19
C GLY A 69 -3.08 -6.68 -11.76
N ARG A 70 -3.98 -7.58 -11.39
CA ARG A 70 -4.48 -7.68 -10.00
C ARG A 70 -3.37 -7.80 -8.96
N LEU A 71 -2.27 -8.52 -9.26
CA LEU A 71 -1.14 -8.67 -8.33
C LEU A 71 -0.47 -7.31 -8.04
N ARG A 72 -0.02 -6.59 -9.08
CA ARG A 72 0.61 -5.27 -8.92
C ARG A 72 -0.30 -4.27 -8.24
N THR A 73 -1.60 -4.25 -8.58
CA THR A 73 -2.56 -3.34 -7.96
C THR A 73 -2.83 -3.69 -6.50
N SER A 74 -2.92 -4.98 -6.17
CA SER A 74 -3.08 -5.43 -4.78
C SER A 74 -1.85 -5.15 -3.94
N GLU A 75 -0.66 -5.28 -4.52
CA GLU A 75 0.60 -4.88 -3.88
C GLU A 75 0.60 -3.39 -3.55
N ALA A 76 0.28 -2.54 -4.54
CA ALA A 76 0.22 -1.08 -4.35
C ALA A 76 -0.81 -0.67 -3.29
N LEU A 77 -2.00 -1.29 -3.28
CA LEU A 77 -3.00 -1.09 -2.22
C LEU A 77 -2.46 -1.50 -0.85
N GLY A 78 -1.82 -2.66 -0.76
CA GLY A 78 -1.21 -3.15 0.47
C GLY A 78 -0.16 -2.18 1.02
N GLN A 79 0.68 -1.60 0.14
CA GLN A 79 1.64 -0.56 0.49
C GLN A 79 0.96 0.69 1.03
N CYS A 80 -0.05 1.23 0.34
CA CYS A 80 -0.77 2.41 0.78
C CYS A 80 -1.43 2.19 2.15
N PHE A 81 -2.12 1.07 2.36
CA PHE A 81 -2.71 0.76 3.66
C PHE A 81 -1.66 0.57 4.76
N PHE A 82 -0.50 -0.01 4.43
CA PHE A 82 0.61 -0.13 5.37
C PHE A 82 1.17 1.23 5.79
N GLU A 83 1.43 2.12 4.82
CA GLU A 83 1.92 3.48 5.03
C GLU A 83 0.92 4.33 5.85
N LYS A 84 -0.38 4.08 5.69
CA LYS A 84 -1.45 4.68 6.51
C LYS A 84 -1.55 4.12 7.94
N GLY A 85 -0.74 3.12 8.32
CA GLY A 85 -0.86 2.43 9.61
C GLY A 85 -2.03 1.43 9.69
N GLN A 86 -2.77 1.22 8.59
CA GLN A 86 -3.92 0.33 8.52
C GLN A 86 -3.47 -1.11 8.21
N HIS A 87 -2.60 -1.65 9.07
CA HIS A 87 -1.90 -2.92 8.84
C HIS A 87 -2.84 -4.12 8.66
N ALA A 88 -3.96 -4.18 9.39
CA ALA A 88 -4.94 -5.25 9.27
C ALA A 88 -5.64 -5.27 7.89
N ILE A 89 -5.87 -4.10 7.31
CA ILE A 89 -6.47 -3.96 5.97
C ILE A 89 -5.42 -4.36 4.93
N ALA A 90 -4.18 -3.87 5.07
CA ALA A 90 -3.06 -4.26 4.21
C ALA A 90 -2.91 -5.79 4.16
N GLU A 91 -2.87 -6.46 5.32
CA GLU A 91 -2.81 -7.92 5.43
C GLU A 91 -3.97 -8.60 4.67
N THR A 92 -5.19 -8.08 4.82
CA THR A 92 -6.38 -8.68 4.19
C THR A 92 -6.33 -8.57 2.67
N VAL A 93 -5.96 -7.41 2.13
CA VAL A 93 -5.84 -7.19 0.68
C VAL A 93 -4.74 -8.08 0.09
N LEU A 94 -3.56 -8.08 0.71
CA LEU A 94 -2.39 -8.82 0.25
C LEU A 94 -2.62 -10.34 0.31
N ARG A 95 -3.14 -10.85 1.43
CA ARG A 95 -3.47 -12.27 1.60
C ARG A 95 -4.47 -12.73 0.53
N ARG A 96 -5.55 -11.97 0.31
CA ARG A 96 -6.54 -12.31 -0.71
C ARG A 96 -5.89 -12.41 -2.08
N ALA A 97 -5.01 -11.50 -2.46
CA ALA A 97 -4.34 -11.55 -3.75
C ALA A 97 -3.38 -12.74 -3.87
N VAL A 98 -2.64 -13.06 -2.80
CA VAL A 98 -1.76 -14.25 -2.75
C VAL A 98 -2.55 -15.55 -2.91
N GLU A 99 -3.74 -15.64 -2.33
CA GLU A 99 -4.59 -16.85 -2.32
C GLU A 99 -5.44 -17.01 -3.59
N THR A 100 -5.95 -15.91 -4.15
CA THR A 100 -7.00 -15.96 -5.19
C THR A 100 -6.50 -15.70 -6.61
N VAL A 101 -5.30 -15.13 -6.77
CA VAL A 101 -4.73 -14.90 -8.10
C VAL A 101 -3.78 -16.03 -8.42
N ASP A 102 -3.96 -16.66 -9.58
CA ASP A 102 -3.10 -17.74 -10.05
C ASP A 102 -1.66 -17.27 -10.23
N GLY A 103 -0.71 -18.16 -9.97
CA GLY A 103 0.72 -17.88 -10.05
C GLY A 103 1.50 -18.41 -8.84
N GLY A 104 2.78 -18.69 -9.07
CA GLY A 104 3.73 -19.10 -8.04
C GLY A 104 4.21 -17.91 -7.19
N ASP A 105 5.06 -18.21 -6.21
CA ASP A 105 5.60 -17.19 -5.31
C ASP A 105 6.50 -16.19 -6.05
N ASP A 106 7.11 -16.58 -7.18
CA ASP A 106 7.92 -15.71 -8.04
C ASP A 106 7.19 -14.43 -8.48
N SER A 107 5.90 -14.56 -8.87
CA SER A 107 5.09 -13.41 -9.28
C SER A 107 4.45 -12.66 -8.11
N LYS A 108 4.58 -13.21 -6.89
CA LYS A 108 3.94 -12.72 -5.66
C LYS A 108 4.95 -12.23 -4.63
N ILE A 109 6.24 -12.21 -4.94
CA ILE A 109 7.31 -11.91 -3.98
C ILE A 109 7.11 -10.55 -3.27
N GLY A 110 6.70 -9.52 -4.00
CA GLY A 110 6.37 -8.20 -3.42
C GLY A 110 5.17 -8.27 -2.47
N LEU A 111 4.11 -9.00 -2.84
CA LEU A 111 2.94 -9.21 -1.98
C LEU A 111 3.30 -9.99 -0.71
N LEU A 112 4.13 -11.02 -0.81
CA LEU A 112 4.59 -11.82 0.33
C LEU A 112 5.44 -10.98 1.29
N TYR A 113 6.31 -10.12 0.75
CA TYR A 113 7.05 -9.16 1.55
C TYR A 113 6.12 -8.21 2.32
N TRP A 114 5.19 -7.55 1.62
CA TRP A 114 4.27 -6.61 2.28
C TRP A 114 3.29 -7.30 3.23
N LEU A 115 2.91 -8.56 2.95
CA LEU A 115 2.08 -9.37 3.85
C LEU A 115 2.85 -9.66 5.15
N GLY A 116 4.13 -10.02 5.04
CA GLY A 116 5.00 -10.19 6.19
C GLY A 116 5.16 -8.89 6.97
N ARG A 117 5.35 -7.76 6.29
CA ARG A 117 5.43 -6.43 6.92
C ARG A 117 4.17 -6.09 7.69
N ALA A 118 3.01 -6.30 7.08
CA ALA A 118 1.72 -6.04 7.70
C ALA A 118 1.46 -6.94 8.93
N ALA A 119 1.86 -8.21 8.86
CA ALA A 119 1.78 -9.14 9.99
C ALA A 119 2.74 -8.75 11.13
N GLU A 120 3.99 -8.39 10.80
CA GLU A 120 5.00 -7.93 11.75
C GLU A 120 4.53 -6.67 12.50
N ALA A 121 3.98 -5.69 11.81
CA ALA A 121 3.45 -4.47 12.43
C ALA A 121 2.25 -4.72 13.37
N GLN A 122 1.61 -5.88 13.25
CA GLN A 122 0.55 -6.33 14.15
C GLN A 122 1.05 -7.25 15.28
N GLY A 123 2.36 -7.50 15.38
CA GLY A 123 2.95 -8.44 16.35
C GLY A 123 2.65 -9.92 16.03
N LYS A 124 2.23 -10.22 14.79
CA LYS A 124 1.92 -11.59 14.34
C LYS A 124 3.19 -12.24 13.76
N ASP A 125 4.23 -12.33 14.59
CA ASP A 125 5.56 -12.81 14.17
C ASP A 125 5.58 -14.15 13.42
N PRO A 126 4.83 -15.20 13.82
CA PRO A 126 4.90 -16.47 13.08
C PRO A 126 4.31 -16.34 11.67
N ALA A 127 3.26 -15.51 11.49
CA ALA A 127 2.70 -15.24 10.17
C ALA A 127 3.63 -14.35 9.32
N ALA A 128 4.32 -13.40 9.97
CA ALA A 128 5.31 -12.56 9.31
C ALA A 128 6.48 -13.40 8.77
N ILE A 129 7.07 -14.24 9.62
CA ILE A 129 8.15 -15.15 9.26
C ILE A 129 7.73 -16.08 8.12
N ALA A 130 6.55 -16.71 8.21
CA ALA A 130 6.06 -17.60 7.14
C ALA A 130 5.95 -16.89 5.78
N SER A 131 5.52 -15.62 5.77
CA SER A 131 5.42 -14.83 4.54
C SER A 131 6.81 -14.46 4.00
N TYR A 132 7.74 -14.10 4.89
CA TYR A 132 9.12 -13.79 4.51
C TYR A 132 9.90 -15.00 4.02
N GLU A 133 9.72 -16.18 4.63
CA GLU A 133 10.36 -17.42 4.19
C GLU A 133 9.93 -17.80 2.78
N ARG A 134 8.64 -17.61 2.45
CA ARG A 134 8.15 -17.78 1.07
C ARG A 134 8.80 -16.81 0.09
N ALA A 135 8.90 -15.52 0.44
CA ALA A 135 9.58 -14.54 -0.39
C ALA A 135 11.09 -14.85 -0.54
N MET A 136 11.73 -15.32 0.53
CA MET A 136 13.15 -15.66 0.55
C MET A 136 13.45 -16.92 -0.27
N ALA A 137 12.51 -17.88 -0.35
CA ALA A 137 12.63 -19.05 -1.21
C ALA A 137 12.67 -18.69 -2.70
N VAL A 138 12.11 -17.54 -3.09
CA VAL A 138 12.18 -16.99 -4.45
C VAL A 138 13.51 -16.26 -4.66
N ASP A 139 13.79 -15.24 -3.85
CA ASP A 139 15.03 -14.46 -3.90
C ASP A 139 15.50 -14.07 -2.49
N ILE A 140 16.60 -14.69 -2.07
CA ILE A 140 17.22 -14.44 -0.76
C ILE A 140 17.71 -13.01 -0.57
N ARG A 141 17.90 -12.24 -1.66
CA ARG A 141 18.38 -10.85 -1.65
C ARG A 141 17.26 -9.84 -1.82
N PHE A 142 16.00 -10.30 -1.88
CA PHE A 142 14.88 -9.39 -2.02
C PHE A 142 14.73 -8.53 -0.77
N MET A 143 14.95 -7.22 -0.91
CA MET A 143 14.79 -6.24 0.17
C MET A 143 15.58 -6.62 1.44
N ASP A 144 15.00 -6.42 2.63
CA ASP A 144 15.59 -6.67 3.95
C ASP A 144 15.07 -7.97 4.60
N LEU A 145 14.67 -8.98 3.81
CA LEU A 145 14.05 -10.22 4.31
C LEU A 145 14.88 -10.93 5.39
N GLY A 146 16.18 -11.13 5.14
CA GLY A 146 17.07 -11.83 6.06
C GLY A 146 17.18 -11.13 7.43
N GLU A 147 17.30 -9.81 7.43
CA GLU A 147 17.36 -9.00 8.66
C GLU A 147 16.06 -9.10 9.45
N ARG A 148 14.91 -9.05 8.76
CA ARG A 148 13.60 -9.16 9.39
C ARG A 148 13.37 -10.52 10.03
N ILE A 149 13.64 -11.61 9.31
CA ILE A 149 13.50 -12.98 9.84
C ILE A 149 14.42 -13.16 11.05
N HIS A 150 15.68 -12.72 10.95
CA HIS A 150 16.63 -12.82 12.07
C HIS A 150 16.12 -12.06 13.31
N ARG A 151 15.65 -10.82 13.14
CA ARG A 151 15.09 -10.03 14.25
C ARG A 151 13.90 -10.70 14.93
N LEU A 152 12.94 -11.20 14.15
CA LEU A 152 11.71 -11.83 14.67
C LEU A 152 11.97 -13.20 15.33
N THR A 153 13.00 -13.92 14.88
CA THR A 153 13.38 -15.21 15.48
C THR A 153 14.24 -15.04 16.73
N ALA A 154 15.09 -14.01 16.78
CA ALA A 154 15.91 -13.69 17.95
C ALA A 154 15.05 -13.21 19.13
N GLY A 155 14.05 -12.35 18.89
CA GLY A 155 13.16 -11.83 19.94
C GLY A 155 12.24 -12.85 20.61
N ARG A 156 12.15 -14.08 20.05
CA ARG A 156 11.37 -15.19 20.62
C ARG A 156 12.14 -16.08 21.60
N ARG A 157 13.46 -15.86 21.73
CA ARG A 157 14.34 -16.69 22.57
C ARG A 157 14.52 -16.16 24.00
N GLU A 158 13.77 -15.13 24.38
CA GLU A 158 13.71 -14.54 25.73
C GLU A 158 12.34 -14.80 26.37
#